data_AF-A0A0H3PQN8-F1
#
_entry.id   AF-A0A0H3PQN8-F1
#
_cell.length_a   1.000
_cell.length_b   1.000
_cell.length_c   1.000
_cell.angle_alpha   90.00
_cell.angle_beta   90.00
_cell.angle_gamma   90.00
#
_symmetry.space_group_name_H-M   'P 1'
#
loop_
_entity.id
_entity.type
_entity.pdbx_description
1 polymer ?
#
loop_
_entity_poly.entity_id
_entity_poly.type
_entity_poly.pdbx_seq_one_letter_code
_entity_poly.pdbx_strand_id
1 'polypeptide(L)' 'MVKCWLREAGAHNVLVTSAVNNNGVTELFALLHTEEGCR' A
#
# COMPACT_ATOMS: atom_id res chain seq x y z
N MET A 1 -7.50 6.82 -11.89
CA MET A 1 -8.89 6.34 -11.77
C MET A 1 -9.04 5.36 -10.60
N VAL A 2 -8.37 4.20 -10.61
CA VAL A 2 -8.48 3.17 -9.53
C VAL A 2 -8.05 3.67 -8.14
N LYS A 3 -6.93 4.42 -8.04
CA LYS A 3 -6.48 4.97 -6.74
C LYS A 3 -7.49 5.90 -6.07
N CYS A 4 -8.26 6.66 -6.85
CA CYS A 4 -9.27 7.57 -6.31
C CYS A 4 -10.47 6.79 -5.77
N TRP A 5 -10.94 5.79 -6.51
CA TRP A 5 -12.03 4.92 -6.10
C TRP A 5 -11.73 4.19 -4.78
N LEU A 6 -10.52 3.66 -4.62
CA LEU A 6 -10.12 2.99 -3.38
C LEU A 6 -10.11 3.94 -2.19
N ARG A 7 -9.70 5.20 -2.40
CA ARG A 7 -9.72 6.22 -1.34
C ARG A 7 -11.14 6.62 -0.95
N GLU A 8 -12.03 6.78 -1.93
CA GLU A 8 -13.46 7.05 -1.71
C GLU A 8 -14.14 5.89 -0.96
N ALA A 9 -13.68 4.65 -1.15
CA ALA A 9 -14.13 3.48 -0.39
C ALA A 9 -13.52 3.37 1.03
N GLY A 10 -12.73 4.35 1.49
CA GLY A 10 -12.14 4.38 2.83
C GLY A 10 -10.77 3.72 2.95
N ALA A 11 -10.09 3.37 1.85
CA ALA A 11 -8.71 2.92 1.91
C ALA A 11 -7.75 4.10 2.09
N HIS A 12 -7.02 4.11 3.20
CA HIS A 12 -6.11 5.20 3.56
C HIS A 12 -4.69 4.99 2.99
N ASN A 13 -4.23 3.74 2.95
CA ASN A 13 -2.87 3.37 2.54
C ASN A 13 -2.86 2.64 1.18
N VAL A 14 -3.23 3.35 0.11
CA VAL A 14 -3.29 2.78 -1.25
C VAL A 14 -1.92 2.78 -1.91
N LEU A 15 -1.35 1.59 -2.10
CA LEU A 15 -0.10 1.36 -2.82
C LEU A 15 -0.35 0.63 -4.15
N VAL A 16 0.43 0.96 -5.18
CA VAL A 16 0.47 0.20 -6.44
C VAL A 16 1.81 -0.52 -6.52
N THR A 17 1.78 -1.84 -6.65
CA THR A 17 2.98 -2.68 -6.70
C THR A 17 3.01 -3.48 -8.00
N SER A 18 4.19 -3.95 -8.38
CA SER A 18 4.34 -4.90 -9.48
C SER A 18 5.50 -5.85 -9.22
N ALA A 19 5.20 -7.15 -9.21
CA ALA A 19 6.19 -8.21 -9.01
C ALA A 19 7.16 -8.33 -10.20
N VAL A 20 6.70 -8.00 -11.41
CA VAL A 20 7.49 -8.15 -12.65
C VAL A 20 8.67 -7.19 -12.68
N ASN A 21 8.52 -5.99 -12.12
CA ASN A 21 9.54 -4.94 -12.11
C ASN A 21 9.97 -4.53 -10.69
N ASN A 22 9.58 -5.31 -9.69
CA ASN A 22 9.89 -5.05 -8.27
C ASN A 22 9.43 -3.66 -7.77
N ASN A 23 8.39 -3.07 -8.37
CA ASN A 23 7.92 -1.75 -8.02
C ASN A 23 7.10 -1.77 -6.71
N GLY A 24 7.39 -0.83 -5.81
CA GLY A 24 6.67 -0.64 -4.55
C GLY A 24 6.95 -1.69 -3.48
N VAL A 25 7.97 -2.54 -3.66
CA VAL A 25 8.27 -3.63 -2.70
C VAL A 25 8.80 -3.06 -1.38
N THR A 26 9.67 -2.06 -1.41
CA THR A 26 10.17 -1.41 -0.18
C THR A 26 9.05 -0.73 0.60
N GLU A 27 8.16 0.00 -0.09
CA GLU A 27 7.01 0.66 0.51
C GLU A 27 5.98 -0.35 1.04
N LEU A 28 5.84 -1.50 0.38
CA LEU A 28 5.00 -2.60 0.86
C LEU A 28 5.54 -3.17 2.17
N PHE A 29 6.86 -3.42 2.25
CA PHE A 29 7.49 -3.88 3.49
C PHE A 29 7.34 -2.84 4.61
N ALA A 30 7.55 -1.56 4.32
CA ALA A 30 7.38 -0.50 5.29
C ALA A 30 5.94 -0.46 5.86
N LEU A 31 4.93 -0.59 5.00
CA LEU A 31 3.51 -0.64 5.41
C LEU A 31 3.22 -1.82 6.34
N LEU A 32 3.70 -3.02 6.00
CA LEU A 32 3.48 -4.21 6.81
C LEU A 32 4.12 -4.10 8.20
N HIS A 33 5.32 -3.50 8.28
CA HIS A 33 6.04 -3.33 9.54
C HIS A 33 5.55 -2.15 10.38
N THR A 34 4.91 -1.14 9.79
CA THR A 34 4.25 -0.07 10.56
C THR A 34 3.01 -0.56 11.31
N GLU A 35 2.30 -1.56 10.79
CA GLU A 35 1.11 -2.14 11.45
C GLU A 35 1.46 -3.06 12.64
N GLU A 36 2.70 -3.55 12.72
CA GLU A 36 3.20 -4.31 13.90
C GLU A 36 3.44 -3.42 15.14
N GLY A 37 3.49 -2.09 14.97
CA GLY A 37 3.73 -1.12 16.04
C GLY A 37 2.47 -0.60 16.75
N CYS A 38 1.28 -0.95 16.28
CA CYS A 38 -0.01 -0.53 16.88
C CYS A 38 -0.60 -1.62 17.78
N ARG A 39 0.18 -2.10 18.77
CA ARG A 39 -0.31 -2.91 19.89
C ARG A 39 -0.32 -2.11 21.18
#